data_AF-A0A961WJU0-F1
#
_entry.id   AF-A0A961WJU0-F1
#
_cell.length_a   1.000
_cell.length_b   1.000
_cell.length_c   1.000
_cell.angle_alpha   90.00
_cell.angle_beta   90.00
_cell.angle_gamma   90.00
#
_symmetry.space_group_name_H-M   'P 1'
#
loop_
_entity.id
_entity.type
_entity.pdbx_description
1 polymer ?
#
loop_
_entity_poly.entity_id
_entity_poly.type
_entity_poly.pdbx_seq_one_letter_code
_entity_poly.pdbx_strand_id
1 'polypeptide(L)'
;MAMATVLSGCAGGLVSAPPPDTYGLSGAPSVTGQRARNRQILINEPSALKALDSEQIVIRPTPSAIQYLAKSQWSDRLPNIVQDKLVQAFENSGQVGGVGRPGDGLAIDYKILTASRAFEIKADAGERGVVELSVKILNDRNGVV
;
A
#
# COMPACT_ATOMS: atom_id res chain seq x y z
N MET A 1 -5.35 16.27 67.97
CA MET A 1 -4.18 16.20 67.07
C MET A 1 -4.61 15.35 65.88
N ALA A 2 -5.13 15.99 64.83
CA ALA A 2 -5.75 15.32 63.68
C ALA A 2 -4.68 15.10 62.60
N MET A 3 -4.53 13.86 62.15
CA MET A 3 -3.48 13.41 61.24
C MET A 3 -4.08 13.33 59.83
N ALA A 4 -3.76 14.32 58.99
CA ALA A 4 -4.20 14.37 57.59
C ALA A 4 -3.20 13.57 56.73
N THR A 5 -3.59 12.38 56.31
CA THR A 5 -2.89 11.57 55.31
C THR A 5 -3.10 12.16 53.92
N VAL A 6 -2.04 12.77 53.36
CA VAL A 6 -2.00 13.23 51.97
C VAL A 6 -1.75 12.00 51.09
N LEU A 7 -2.78 11.56 50.35
CA LEU A 7 -2.58 10.61 49.25
C LEU A 7 -1.74 11.30 48.16
N SER A 8 -0.46 10.96 48.09
CA SER A 8 0.33 11.20 46.87
C SER A 8 -0.21 10.29 45.78
N GLY A 9 -1.10 10.84 44.96
CA GLY A 9 -1.46 10.23 43.69
C GLY A 9 -0.22 10.20 42.81
N CYS A 10 0.33 9.00 42.57
CA CYS A 10 1.24 8.79 41.46
C CYS A 10 0.45 9.08 40.18
N ALA A 11 0.54 10.32 39.70
CA ALA A 11 0.30 10.66 38.31
C ALA A 11 1.38 9.96 37.48
N GLY A 12 1.26 8.63 37.35
CA GLY A 12 1.92 7.85 36.33
C GLY A 12 1.30 8.27 35.02
N GLY A 13 1.78 9.41 34.52
CA GLY A 13 1.42 9.93 33.22
C GLY A 13 1.52 8.79 32.23
N LEU A 14 0.45 8.58 31.49
CA LEU A 14 0.45 7.76 30.29
C LEU A 14 1.51 8.39 29.36
N VAL A 15 2.75 7.91 29.46
CA VAL A 15 3.82 8.29 28.53
C VAL A 15 3.45 7.65 27.21
N SER A 16 2.56 8.30 26.48
CA SER A 16 2.21 7.90 25.14
C SER A 16 3.45 8.08 24.29
N ALA A 17 3.94 6.99 23.70
CA ALA A 17 5.04 7.07 22.75
C ALA A 17 4.68 8.08 21.65
N PRO A 18 5.66 8.85 21.12
CA PRO A 18 5.42 9.71 19.98
C PRO A 18 4.79 8.91 18.82
N PRO A 19 3.84 9.50 18.07
CA PRO A 19 3.29 8.83 16.90
C PRO A 19 4.40 8.51 15.89
N PRO A 20 4.28 7.41 15.13
CA PRO A 20 5.26 7.07 14.10
C PRO A 20 5.25 8.08 12.95
N ASP A 21 6.40 8.25 12.31
CA ASP A 21 6.52 9.03 11.08
C ASP A 21 5.71 8.37 9.97
N THR A 22 4.99 9.18 9.19
CA THR A 22 4.10 8.69 8.13
C THR A 22 4.70 8.95 6.75
N TYR A 23 4.77 7.91 5.93
CA TYR A 23 5.35 7.91 4.60
C TYR A 23 4.29 7.58 3.54
N GLY A 24 4.44 8.18 2.36
CA GLY A 24 3.65 7.85 1.18
C GLY A 24 4.56 7.68 -0.03
N LEU A 25 4.05 7.04 -1.08
CA LEU A 25 4.78 6.96 -2.34
C LEU A 25 4.73 8.30 -3.06
N SER A 26 5.89 8.92 -3.22
CA SER A 26 6.05 10.14 -4.00
C SER A 26 6.10 9.81 -5.51
N GLY A 27 5.61 10.75 -6.32
CA GLY A 27 5.58 10.62 -7.77
C GLY A 27 4.27 10.07 -8.33
N ALA A 28 3.92 10.56 -9.52
CA ALA A 28 2.93 9.97 -10.38
C ALA A 28 3.68 9.14 -11.43
N PRO A 29 3.47 7.81 -11.52
CA PRO A 29 4.12 7.01 -12.55
C PRO A 29 3.68 7.50 -13.93
N SER A 30 4.65 7.78 -14.81
CA SER A 30 4.38 8.04 -16.22
C SER A 30 4.33 6.71 -16.97
N VAL A 31 3.20 6.46 -17.64
CA VAL A 31 3.00 5.24 -18.42
C VAL A 31 3.02 5.58 -19.90
N THR A 32 3.92 4.93 -20.64
CA THR A 32 3.93 4.92 -22.10
C THR A 32 3.49 3.55 -22.59
N GLY A 33 2.74 3.50 -23.69
CA GLY A 33 2.21 2.24 -24.19
C GLY A 33 1.27 2.43 -25.38
N GLN A 34 0.71 1.33 -25.85
CA GLN A 34 -0.29 1.36 -26.91
C GLN A 34 -1.61 1.92 -26.37
N ARG A 35 -2.19 2.85 -27.14
CA ARG A 35 -3.50 3.43 -26.83
C ARG A 35 -4.60 2.38 -26.98
N ALA A 36 -5.40 2.23 -25.94
CA ALA A 36 -6.61 1.39 -25.87
C ALA A 36 -7.81 2.22 -25.39
N ARG A 37 -8.03 3.39 -26.01
CA ARG A 37 -9.05 4.38 -25.61
C ARG A 37 -10.50 3.89 -25.71
N ASN A 38 -10.74 2.77 -26.39
CA ASN A 38 -12.05 2.12 -26.46
C ASN A 38 -12.25 1.06 -25.36
N ARG A 39 -11.32 0.93 -24.40
CA ARG A 39 -11.39 -0.03 -23.30
C ARG A 39 -11.51 0.67 -21.96
N GLN A 40 -12.41 0.16 -21.13
CA GLN A 40 -12.50 0.54 -19.72
C GLN A 40 -11.88 -0.54 -18.84
N ILE A 41 -11.05 -0.14 -17.88
CA ILE A 41 -10.36 -1.06 -16.99
C ILE A 41 -10.75 -0.82 -15.53
N LEU A 42 -10.75 -1.89 -14.74
CA LEU A 42 -10.94 -1.83 -13.30
C LEU A 42 -9.68 -2.31 -12.60
N ILE A 43 -9.19 -1.52 -11.65
CA ILE A 43 -8.06 -1.93 -10.81
C ILE A 43 -8.62 -2.52 -9.52
N ASN A 44 -8.48 -3.83 -9.35
CA ASN A 44 -8.82 -4.49 -8.07
C ASN A 44 -7.80 -4.11 -6.99
N GLU A 45 -8.22 -4.16 -5.73
CA GLU A 45 -7.28 -4.06 -4.60
C GLU A 45 -6.17 -5.12 -4.76
N PRO A 46 -4.89 -4.73 -4.76
CA PRO A 46 -3.79 -5.66 -4.85
C PRO A 46 -3.80 -6.63 -3.67
N SER A 47 -3.77 -7.93 -3.96
CA SER A 47 -3.52 -8.92 -2.91
C SER A 47 -2.09 -8.80 -2.37
N ALA A 48 -1.89 -9.07 -1.08
CA ALA A 48 -0.57 -9.04 -0.46
C ALA A 48 -0.45 -10.11 0.63
N LEU A 49 0.79 -10.50 0.96
CA LEU A 49 1.05 -11.30 2.15
C LEU A 49 0.71 -10.50 3.41
N LYS A 50 0.29 -11.16 4.50
CA LYS A 50 -0.08 -10.47 5.76
C LYS A 50 0.99 -9.52 6.29
N ALA A 51 2.26 -9.83 6.10
CA ALA A 51 3.36 -8.95 6.52
C ALA A 51 3.38 -7.62 5.74
N LEU A 52 2.95 -7.64 4.47
CA LEU A 52 2.85 -6.48 3.60
C LEU A 52 1.47 -5.82 3.69
N ASP A 53 0.45 -6.56 4.12
CA ASP A 53 -0.92 -6.09 4.22
C ASP A 53 -1.19 -5.30 5.52
N SER A 54 -0.47 -4.20 5.70
CA SER A 54 -0.61 -3.31 6.84
C SER A 54 -0.07 -1.91 6.50
N GLU A 55 -0.12 -1.00 7.46
CA GLU A 55 0.57 0.29 7.40
C GLU A 55 2.06 0.16 7.77
N GLN A 56 2.56 -1.03 8.16
CA GLN A 56 3.95 -1.17 8.58
C GLN A 56 4.90 -1.24 7.37
N ILE A 57 6.05 -0.55 7.47
CA ILE A 57 7.09 -0.59 6.44
C ILE A 57 7.97 -1.81 6.68
N VAL A 58 7.96 -2.77 5.75
CA VAL A 58 8.72 -4.02 5.88
C VAL A 58 10.20 -3.82 5.58
N ILE A 59 11.05 -4.43 6.41
CA ILE A 59 12.49 -4.54 6.23
C ILE A 59 12.90 -6.00 6.24
N ARG A 60 13.83 -6.37 5.37
CA ARG A 60 14.56 -7.63 5.39
C ARG A 60 16.04 -7.41 5.71
N PRO A 61 16.44 -7.55 6.98
CA PRO A 61 17.85 -7.47 7.37
C PRO A 61 18.64 -8.71 6.96
N THR A 62 17.98 -9.84 6.77
CA THR A 62 18.53 -11.06 6.18
C THR A 62 17.48 -11.68 5.24
N PRO A 63 17.87 -12.61 4.35
CA PRO A 63 16.91 -13.24 3.43
C PRO A 63 15.73 -13.95 4.12
N SER A 64 15.93 -14.44 5.35
CA SER A 64 14.94 -15.21 6.11
C SER A 64 14.24 -14.43 7.23
N ALA A 65 14.62 -13.19 7.50
CA ALA A 65 14.02 -12.36 8.54
C ALA A 65 13.14 -11.26 7.96
N ILE A 66 11.99 -11.03 8.60
CA ILE A 66 11.09 -9.92 8.34
C ILE A 66 11.02 -9.09 9.62
N GLN A 67 11.23 -7.78 9.50
CA GLN A 67 11.06 -6.81 10.55
C GLN A 67 10.24 -5.63 10.03
N TYR A 68 9.79 -4.76 10.93
CA TYR A 68 9.13 -3.51 10.59
C TYR A 68 10.02 -2.34 10.96
N LEU A 69 10.07 -1.33 10.11
CA LEU A 69 10.81 -0.10 10.38
C LEU A 69 10.24 0.56 11.63
N ALA A 70 11.10 0.77 12.62
CA ALA A 70 10.67 1.32 13.89
C ALA A 70 10.22 2.78 13.74
N LYS A 71 9.12 3.13 14.43
CA LYS A 71 8.56 4.49 14.44
C LYS A 71 8.24 5.03 13.05
N SER A 72 7.89 4.14 12.11
CA SER A 72 7.54 4.52 10.76
C SER A 72 6.36 3.71 10.27
N GLN A 73 5.49 4.36 9.50
CA GLN A 73 4.35 3.73 8.88
C GLN A 73 4.07 4.33 7.51
N TRP A 74 3.36 3.57 6.69
CA TRP A 74 2.66 4.07 5.52
C TRP A 74 1.47 4.94 5.92
N SER A 75 1.03 5.80 5.00
CA SER A 75 -0.15 6.66 5.18
C SER A 75 -1.49 5.91 5.14
N ASP A 76 -1.48 4.68 4.63
CA ASP A 76 -2.61 3.75 4.56
C ASP A 76 -2.03 2.32 4.42
N ARG A 77 -2.87 1.29 4.44
CA ARG A 77 -2.48 -0.07 4.09
C ARG A 77 -1.82 -0.09 2.72
N LEU A 78 -0.71 -0.82 2.63
CA LEU A 78 0.06 -0.90 1.40
C LEU A 78 -0.77 -1.29 0.16
N PRO A 79 -1.70 -2.28 0.20
CA PRO A 79 -2.60 -2.55 -0.92
C PRO A 79 -3.34 -1.31 -1.45
N ASN A 80 -3.88 -0.49 -0.56
CA ASN A 80 -4.62 0.73 -0.92
C ASN A 80 -3.70 1.73 -1.63
N ILE A 81 -2.51 1.96 -1.07
CA ILE A 81 -1.51 2.84 -1.67
C ILE A 81 -1.12 2.37 -3.07
N VAL A 82 -0.87 1.07 -3.25
CA VAL A 82 -0.51 0.50 -4.55
C VAL A 82 -1.67 0.62 -5.54
N GLN A 83 -2.91 0.35 -5.10
CA GLN A 83 -4.10 0.50 -5.94
C GLN A 83 -4.24 1.94 -6.44
N ASP A 84 -4.13 2.91 -5.54
CA ASP A 84 -4.26 4.33 -5.87
C ASP A 84 -3.18 4.78 -6.85
N LYS A 85 -1.95 4.31 -6.68
CA LYS A 85 -0.87 4.61 -7.63
C LYS A 85 -1.10 3.98 -9.00
N LEU A 86 -1.67 2.77 -9.06
CA LEU A 86 -2.03 2.14 -10.33
C LEU A 86 -3.16 2.90 -11.03
N VAL A 87 -4.21 3.28 -10.31
CA VAL A 87 -5.31 4.09 -10.86
C VAL A 87 -4.77 5.42 -11.38
N GLN A 88 -4.02 6.15 -10.55
CA GLN A 88 -3.40 7.42 -10.92
C GLN A 88 -2.49 7.28 -12.16
N ALA A 89 -1.75 6.17 -12.29
CA ALA A 89 -0.93 5.88 -13.46
C ALA A 89 -1.75 5.85 -14.74
N PHE A 90 -2.86 5.10 -14.75
CA PHE A 90 -3.70 4.93 -15.91
C PHE A 90 -4.47 6.21 -16.25
N GLU A 91 -4.99 6.92 -15.25
CA GLU A 91 -5.63 8.23 -15.42
C GLU A 91 -4.69 9.22 -16.11
N ASN A 92 -3.50 9.41 -15.53
CA ASN A 92 -2.52 10.37 -16.05
C ASN A 92 -1.98 9.99 -17.43
N SER A 93 -1.95 8.69 -17.75
CA SER A 93 -1.47 8.22 -19.04
C SER A 93 -2.40 8.58 -20.21
N GLY A 94 -3.72 8.70 -19.97
CA GLY A 94 -4.73 8.87 -21.01
C GLY A 94 -4.73 7.78 -22.10
N GLN A 95 -4.16 6.61 -21.80
CA GLN A 95 -4.01 5.50 -22.75
C GLN A 95 -5.27 4.65 -22.86
N VAL A 96 -6.08 4.58 -21.80
CA VAL A 96 -7.35 3.82 -21.74
C VAL A 96 -8.55 4.75 -21.83
N GLY A 97 -9.72 4.20 -22.15
CA GLY A 97 -10.98 4.96 -22.24
C GLY A 97 -11.54 5.36 -20.88
N GLY A 98 -11.18 4.61 -19.84
CA GLY A 98 -11.52 4.90 -18.45
C GLY A 98 -10.85 3.89 -17.52
N VAL A 99 -10.61 4.32 -16.29
CA VAL A 99 -10.12 3.48 -15.20
C VAL A 99 -10.97 3.76 -13.96
N GLY A 100 -11.25 2.72 -13.19
CA GLY A 100 -11.97 2.85 -11.93
C GLY A 100 -11.65 1.73 -10.94
N ARG A 101 -12.33 1.79 -9.81
CA ARG A 101 -12.27 0.83 -8.70
C ARG A 101 -13.58 0.04 -8.63
N PRO A 102 -13.60 -1.11 -7.91
CA PRO A 102 -14.85 -1.78 -7.57
C PRO A 102 -15.82 -0.83 -6.86
N GLY A 103 -17.02 -0.68 -7.40
CA GLY A 103 -18.06 0.21 -6.86
C GLY A 103 -18.27 1.51 -7.64
N ASP A 104 -17.35 1.90 -8.53
CA ASP A 104 -17.44 3.17 -9.27
C ASP A 104 -18.54 3.18 -10.36
N GLY A 105 -19.21 2.06 -10.60
CA GLY A 105 -20.32 1.96 -11.56
C GLY A 105 -19.92 2.03 -13.04
N LEU A 106 -18.64 1.81 -13.37
CA LEU A 106 -18.18 1.75 -14.77
C LEU A 106 -18.55 0.43 -15.45
N ALA A 107 -18.79 0.50 -16.77
CA ALA A 107 -18.98 -0.67 -17.62
C ALA A 107 -17.60 -1.21 -18.06
N ILE A 108 -17.04 -2.11 -17.26
CA ILE A 108 -15.66 -2.56 -17.38
C ILE A 108 -15.48 -3.62 -18.47
N ASP A 109 -14.44 -3.48 -19.29
CA ASP A 109 -14.03 -4.53 -20.25
C ASP A 109 -13.00 -5.48 -19.66
N TYR A 110 -12.06 -4.96 -18.85
CA TYR A 110 -10.97 -5.73 -18.26
C TYR A 110 -10.73 -5.39 -16.79
N LYS A 111 -10.43 -6.40 -15.98
CA LYS A 111 -9.99 -6.28 -14.59
C LYS A 111 -8.49 -6.50 -14.49
N ILE A 112 -7.80 -5.63 -13.77
CA ILE A 112 -6.38 -5.74 -13.47
C ILE A 112 -6.25 -6.33 -12.07
N LEU A 113 -5.81 -7.58 -12.01
CA LEU A 113 -5.56 -8.29 -10.76
C LEU A 113 -4.09 -8.17 -10.42
N THR A 114 -3.79 -7.56 -9.28
CA THR A 114 -2.41 -7.34 -8.83
C THR A 114 -2.13 -8.15 -7.57
N ALA A 115 -0.91 -8.66 -7.44
CA ALA A 115 -0.40 -9.23 -6.20
C ALA A 115 0.96 -8.63 -5.87
N SER A 116 1.09 -8.08 -4.66
CA SER A 116 2.36 -7.59 -4.11
C SER A 116 3.15 -8.77 -3.54
N ARG A 117 4.19 -9.20 -4.26
CA ARG A 117 5.10 -10.29 -3.86
C ARG A 117 6.22 -9.79 -2.96
N ALA A 118 6.70 -8.57 -3.21
CA ALA A 118 7.65 -7.87 -2.38
C ALA A 118 7.35 -6.38 -2.37
N PHE A 119 7.46 -5.75 -1.22
CA PHE A 119 7.41 -4.30 -1.05
C PHE A 119 8.13 -3.93 0.24
N GLU A 120 9.45 -3.93 0.18
CA GLU A 120 10.29 -4.01 1.37
C GLU A 120 11.63 -3.32 1.16
N ILE A 121 12.28 -2.94 2.27
CA ILE A 121 13.66 -2.49 2.27
C ILE A 121 14.55 -3.70 2.54
N LYS A 122 15.39 -4.09 1.60
CA LYS A 122 16.50 -5.01 1.88
C LYS A 122 17.62 -4.23 2.54
N ALA A 123 18.17 -4.79 3.63
CA ALA A 123 19.25 -4.21 4.42
C ALA A 123 20.41 -5.20 4.63
N ASP A 124 20.44 -6.30 3.87
CA ASP A 124 21.43 -7.39 3.97
C ASP A 124 22.77 -7.04 3.31
N ALA A 125 22.77 -6.23 2.25
CA ALA A 125 23.97 -5.81 1.52
C ALA A 125 23.95 -4.29 1.20
N GLY A 126 23.27 -3.50 2.04
CA GLY A 126 22.97 -2.07 1.82
C GLY A 126 21.47 -1.81 1.83
N GLU A 127 21.06 -0.54 1.85
CA GLU A 127 19.65 -0.14 1.93
C GLU A 127 19.05 0.01 0.53
N ARG A 128 18.15 -0.93 0.15
CA ARG A 128 17.48 -0.91 -1.15
C ARG A 128 16.01 -1.22 -1.04
N GLY A 129 15.16 -0.33 -1.57
CA GLY A 129 13.74 -0.63 -1.80
C GLY A 129 13.56 -1.69 -2.89
N VAL A 130 12.77 -2.72 -2.60
CA VAL A 130 12.44 -3.81 -3.52
C VAL A 130 10.93 -3.91 -3.64
N VAL A 131 10.45 -3.77 -4.87
CA VAL A 131 9.04 -3.91 -5.23
C VAL A 131 8.93 -4.99 -6.30
N GLU A 132 8.08 -5.98 -6.05
CA GLU A 132 7.75 -7.03 -7.02
C GLU A 132 6.23 -7.19 -7.07
N LEU A 133 5.64 -6.89 -8.22
CA LEU A 133 4.21 -7.00 -8.47
C LEU A 133 3.95 -8.08 -9.52
N SER A 134 3.01 -8.96 -9.24
CA SER A 134 2.43 -9.88 -10.23
C SER A 134 1.16 -9.25 -10.76
N VAL A 135 1.03 -9.11 -12.08
CA VAL A 135 -0.15 -8.50 -12.70
C VAL A 135 -0.80 -9.49 -13.68
N LYS A 136 -2.13 -9.59 -13.63
CA LYS A 136 -2.96 -10.37 -14.55
C LYS A 136 -4.06 -9.47 -15.10
N ILE A 137 -4.40 -9.66 -16.37
CA ILE A 137 -5.46 -8.92 -17.04
C ILE A 137 -6.59 -9.89 -17.34
N LEU A 138 -7.72 -9.72 -16.68
CA LEU A 138 -8.89 -10.58 -16.84
C LEU A 138 -9.90 -9.87 -17.74
N ASN A 139 -10.35 -10.50 -18.81
CA ASN A 139 -11.49 -10.02 -19.58
C ASN A 139 -12.79 -10.25 -18.80
N ASP A 140 -13.50 -9.18 -18.49
CA ASP A 140 -14.67 -9.23 -17.59
C ASP A 140 -15.84 -10.01 -18.19
N ARG A 141 -15.91 -10.10 -19.53
CA ARG A 141 -17.03 -10.74 -20.22
C ARG A 141 -16.92 -12.26 -20.27
N ASN A 142 -15.70 -12.79 -20.33
CA ASN A 142 -15.47 -14.23 -20.55
C ASN A 142 -14.51 -14.88 -19.55
N GLY A 143 -13.94 -14.11 -18.63
CA GLY A 143 -13.06 -14.64 -17.57
C GLY A 143 -11.69 -15.13 -18.05
N VAL A 144 -11.28 -14.81 -19.27
CA VAL A 144 -9.96 -15.18 -19.79
C VAL A 144 -8.89 -14.25 -19.21
N VAL A 145 -7.75 -14.82 -18.80
CA VAL A 145 -6.56 -14.14 -18.22
C VAL A 145 -5.42 -14.09 -19.22
#